data_AF-A0A3C0FCI8-F1
#
_entry.id   AF-A0A3C0FCI8-F1
#
_cell.length_a   1.000
_cell.length_b   1.000
_cell.length_c   1.000
_cell.angle_alpha   90.00
_cell.angle_beta   90.00
_cell.angle_gamma   90.00
#
_symmetry.space_group_name_H-M   'P 1'
#
loop_
_entity.id
_entity.type
_entity.pdbx_description
1 polymer ?
#
loop_
_entity_poly.entity_id
_entity_poly.type
_entity_poly.pdbx_seq_one_letter_code
_entity_poly.pdbx_strand_id
1 'polypeptide(L)'
;MIGRLLQNFHYLVAVLLFVIGFHTMLTHANLIKKIMGMNIMDTAVFLLFIAGGYVEGGRAPILPPGPPVAGVRYVNPVPAALILTGIVIAVSITAFALGLIIKLYRFYGTLDADEIAALRSRAA
;
A
#
# COMPACT_ATOMS: atom_id res chain seq x y z
N MET A 1 -2.91 27.98 -10.20
CA MET A 1 -2.04 26.79 -10.03
C MET A 1 -2.30 26.09 -8.69
N ILE A 2 -2.21 26.80 -7.56
CA ILE A 2 -2.52 26.28 -6.21
C ILE A 2 -3.96 25.74 -6.05
N GLY A 3 -4.98 26.37 -6.66
CA GLY A 3 -6.36 25.86 -6.61
C GLY A 3 -6.57 24.47 -7.24
N ARG A 4 -5.79 24.12 -8.28
CA ARG A 4 -5.84 22.78 -8.89
C ARG A 4 -5.15 21.72 -8.05
N LEU A 5 -4.13 22.12 -7.26
CA LEU A 5 -3.45 21.24 -6.31
C LEU A 5 -4.36 20.93 -5.11
N LEU A 6 -5.13 21.91 -4.64
CA LEU A 6 -6.11 21.72 -3.56
C LEU A 6 -7.30 20.85 -4.00
N GLN A 7 -7.76 20.95 -5.26
CA GLN A 7 -8.77 20.03 -5.80
C GLN A 7 -8.26 18.59 -5.92
N ASN A 8 -6.99 18.40 -6.30
CA ASN A 8 -6.37 17.09 -6.50
C ASN A 8 -5.50 16.64 -5.31
N PHE A 9 -5.80 17.11 -4.10
CA PHE A 9 -4.94 16.87 -2.94
C PHE A 9 -4.71 15.37 -2.67
N HIS A 10 -5.71 14.52 -2.96
CA HIS A 10 -5.61 13.07 -2.81
C HIS A 10 -4.43 12.47 -3.58
N TYR A 11 -4.21 12.92 -4.82
CA TYR A 11 -3.09 12.45 -5.65
C TYR A 11 -1.74 12.89 -5.08
N LEU A 12 -1.67 14.13 -4.59
CA LEU A 12 -0.45 14.66 -3.99
C LEU A 12 -0.10 13.91 -2.71
N VAL A 13 -1.09 13.64 -1.85
CA VAL A 13 -0.91 12.84 -0.64
C VAL A 13 -0.46 11.42 -0.97
N ALA A 14 -1.06 10.78 -1.98
CA ALA A 14 -0.64 9.45 -2.44
C ALA A 14 0.84 9.44 -2.88
N VAL A 15 1.26 10.41 -3.70
CA VAL A 15 2.66 10.50 -4.14
C VAL A 15 3.61 10.74 -2.97
N LEU A 16 3.26 11.63 -2.04
CA LEU A 16 4.09 11.88 -0.85
C LEU A 16 4.21 10.64 0.03
N LEU A 17 3.11 9.92 0.29
CA LEU A 17 3.14 8.68 1.06
C LEU A 17 4.00 7.62 0.37
N PHE A 18 3.91 7.51 -0.96
CA PHE A 18 4.73 6.57 -1.72
C PHE A 18 6.22 6.89 -1.57
N VAL A 19 6.61 8.16 -1.68
CA VAL A 19 8.00 8.61 -1.50
C VAL A 19 8.48 8.35 -0.08
N ILE A 20 7.66 8.59 0.93
CA ILE A 20 8.00 8.33 2.34
C ILE A 20 8.21 6.82 2.58
N GLY A 21 7.31 5.97 2.08
CA GLY A 21 7.43 4.52 2.20
C GLY A 21 8.66 3.99 1.47
N PHE A 22 8.90 4.45 0.25
CA PHE A 22 10.05 4.09 -0.56
C PHE A 22 11.37 4.50 0.10
N HIS A 23 11.44 5.75 0.60
CA HIS A 23 12.60 6.24 1.32
C HIS A 23 12.87 5.43 2.59
N THR A 24 11.82 5.10 3.35
CA THR A 24 11.95 4.28 4.58
C THR A 24 12.47 2.88 4.26
N MET A 25 11.97 2.25 3.20
CA MET A 25 12.38 0.92 2.76
C MET A 25 13.85 0.87 2.32
N LEU A 26 14.36 1.91 1.65
CA LEU A 26 15.74 1.95 1.17
C LEU A 26 16.77 2.31 2.24
N THR A 27 16.42 3.22 3.16
CA THR A 27 17.40 3.79 4.11
C THR A 27 17.63 2.96 5.35
N HIS A 28 16.67 2.11 5.74
CA HIS A 28 16.77 1.35 6.98
C HIS A 28 17.28 -0.06 6.75
N ALA A 29 18.36 -0.46 7.40
CA ALA A 29 18.89 -1.82 7.35
C ALA A 29 18.01 -2.85 8.09
N ASN A 30 17.26 -2.41 9.11
CA ASN A 30 16.37 -3.27 9.90
C ASN A 30 15.20 -3.81 9.05
N LEU A 31 15.07 -5.13 8.98
CA LEU A 31 14.07 -5.84 8.16
C LEU A 31 12.62 -5.48 8.51
N ILE A 32 12.30 -5.23 9.79
CA ILE A 32 10.95 -4.82 10.20
C ILE A 32 10.61 -3.43 9.65
N LYS A 33 11.58 -2.50 9.69
CA LYS A 33 11.39 -1.16 9.13
C LYS A 33 11.25 -1.19 7.60
N LYS A 34 11.92 -2.12 6.92
CA LYS A 34 11.72 -2.35 5.48
C LYS A 34 10.30 -2.79 5.16
N ILE A 35 9.72 -3.73 5.93
CA ILE A 35 8.32 -4.15 5.76
C ILE A 35 7.36 -2.99 6.04
N MET A 36 7.60 -2.18 7.07
CA MET A 36 6.76 -1.00 7.34
C MET A 36 6.80 0.00 6.18
N GLY A 37 7.98 0.27 5.61
CA GLY A 37 8.14 1.10 4.42
C GLY A 37 7.33 0.57 3.22
N MET A 38 7.38 -0.74 2.99
CA MET A 38 6.60 -1.42 1.94
C MET A 38 5.08 -1.27 2.16
N ASN A 39 4.59 -1.48 3.39
CA ASN A 39 3.16 -1.32 3.71
C ASN A 39 2.67 0.13 3.49
N ILE A 40 3.51 1.12 3.79
CA ILE A 40 3.20 2.53 3.50
C ILE A 40 3.12 2.76 1.99
N MET A 41 4.02 2.18 1.19
CA MET A 41 3.95 2.24 -0.27
C MET A 41 2.67 1.60 -0.81
N ASP A 42 2.29 0.42 -0.33
CA ASP A 42 1.06 -0.26 -0.75
C ASP A 42 -0.17 0.61 -0.49
N THR A 43 -0.25 1.19 0.72
CA THR A 43 -1.33 2.12 1.09
C THR A 43 -1.39 3.34 0.18
N ALA A 44 -0.23 3.88 -0.21
CA ALA A 44 -0.14 5.00 -1.14
C ALA A 44 -0.67 4.64 -2.54
N VAL A 45 -0.34 3.45 -3.04
CA VAL A 45 -0.87 2.94 -4.32
C VAL A 45 -2.38 2.74 -4.23
N PHE A 46 -2.89 2.18 -3.13
CA PHE A 46 -4.32 1.99 -2.93
C PHE A 46 -5.08 3.33 -2.94
N LEU A 47 -4.53 4.34 -2.26
CA LEU A 47 -5.09 5.70 -2.26
C LEU A 47 -5.11 6.30 -3.68
N LEU A 48 -4.06 6.10 -4.46
CA LEU A 48 -3.96 6.60 -5.83
C LEU A 48 -5.08 6.04 -6.73
N PHE A 49 -5.31 4.73 -6.67
CA PHE A 49 -6.35 4.06 -7.46
C PHE A 49 -7.76 4.46 -7.01
N ILE A 50 -8.01 4.55 -5.70
CA ILE A 50 -9.31 4.97 -5.17
C ILE A 50 -9.60 6.42 -5.58
N ALA A 51 -8.62 7.31 -5.48
CA ALA A 51 -8.76 8.70 -5.92
C ALA A 51 -9.08 8.81 -7.42
N GLY A 52 -8.50 7.93 -8.26
CA GLY A 52 -8.81 7.82 -9.69
C GLY A 52 -10.23 7.32 -10.00
N GLY A 53 -10.81 6.51 -9.11
CA GLY A 53 -12.18 6.00 -9.25
C GLY A 53 -13.27 6.88 -8.65
N TYR A 54 -12.88 7.93 -7.94
CA TYR A 54 -13.81 8.80 -7.23
C TYR A 54 -14.60 9.69 -8.19
N VAL A 55 -15.91 9.71 -8.03
CA VAL A 55 -16.83 10.57 -8.79
C VAL A 55 -17.52 11.49 -7.79
N GLU A 56 -17.38 12.79 -7.98
CA GLU A 56 -17.98 13.79 -7.10
C GLU A 56 -19.51 13.67 -7.08
N GLY A 57 -20.09 13.58 -5.87
CA GLY A 57 -21.52 13.32 -5.68
C GLY A 57 -21.98 11.89 -6.03
N GLY A 58 -21.04 10.97 -6.33
CA GLY A 58 -21.32 9.56 -6.58
C GLY A 58 -21.67 8.80 -5.30
N ARG A 59 -22.71 7.96 -5.37
CA ARG A 59 -23.04 7.00 -4.30
C ARG A 59 -22.17 5.75 -4.38
N ALA A 60 -22.07 5.02 -3.26
CA ALA A 60 -21.44 3.69 -3.23
C ALA A 60 -22.07 2.78 -4.29
N PRO A 61 -21.29 1.95 -5.01
CA PRO A 61 -21.75 1.17 -6.16
C PRO A 61 -22.52 -0.08 -5.70
N ILE A 62 -23.59 0.15 -4.93
CA ILE A 62 -24.47 -0.86 -4.36
C ILE A 62 -25.87 -0.54 -4.87
N LEU A 63 -26.43 -1.45 -5.65
CA LEU A 63 -27.79 -1.29 -6.15
C LEU A 63 -28.79 -1.50 -5.01
N PRO A 64 -29.65 -0.52 -4.69
CA PRO A 64 -30.71 -0.70 -3.71
C PRO A 64 -31.78 -1.65 -4.27
N PRO A 65 -32.45 -2.43 -3.41
CA PRO A 65 -33.59 -3.24 -3.84
C PRO A 65 -34.74 -2.35 -4.29
N GLY A 66 -35.19 -2.51 -5.54
CA GLY A 66 -36.29 -1.73 -6.13
C GLY A 66 -36.02 -1.29 -7.57
N PRO A 67 -36.97 -0.58 -8.22
CA PRO A 67 -36.77 -0.05 -9.56
C PRO A 67 -35.61 0.96 -9.59
N PRO A 68 -34.81 1.00 -10.68
CA PRO A 68 -33.68 1.92 -10.79
C PRO A 68 -34.14 3.36 -10.61
N VAL A 69 -33.57 4.07 -9.64
CA VAL A 69 -33.78 5.51 -9.49
C VAL A 69 -32.98 6.20 -10.59
N ALA A 70 -33.68 6.76 -11.58
CA ALA A 70 -33.06 7.52 -12.67
C ALA A 70 -32.30 8.74 -12.11
N GLY A 71 -31.09 8.98 -12.61
CA GLY A 71 -30.27 10.14 -12.25
C GLY A 71 -29.27 9.95 -11.10
N VAL A 72 -29.21 8.77 -10.47
CA VAL A 72 -28.19 8.48 -9.45
C VAL A 72 -26.84 8.20 -10.12
N ARG A 73 -25.81 8.98 -9.76
CA ARG A 73 -24.42 8.70 -10.13
C ARG A 73 -23.80 7.78 -9.08
N TYR A 74 -23.01 6.81 -9.55
CA TYR A 74 -22.25 5.91 -8.70
C TYR A 74 -20.75 6.16 -8.88
N VAL A 75 -19.96 5.91 -7.85
CA VAL A 75 -18.49 5.86 -7.98
C VAL A 75 -18.08 4.67 -8.84
N ASN A 76 -16.90 4.75 -9.47
CA ASN A 76 -16.44 3.67 -10.34
C ASN A 76 -16.16 2.39 -9.50
N PRO A 77 -16.85 1.27 -9.76
CA PRO A 77 -16.64 0.04 -9.00
C PRO A 77 -15.32 -0.66 -9.32
N VAL A 78 -14.71 -0.37 -10.48
CA VAL A 78 -13.52 -1.09 -10.95
C VAL A 78 -12.31 -0.87 -10.02
N PRO A 79 -11.91 0.37 -9.67
CA PRO A 79 -10.80 0.58 -8.75
C PRO A 79 -11.07 0.02 -7.35
N ALA A 80 -12.31 0.08 -6.86
CA ALA A 80 -12.68 -0.49 -5.56
C ALA A 80 -12.49 -2.01 -5.53
N ALA A 81 -12.90 -2.72 -6.59
CA ALA A 81 -12.71 -4.16 -6.70
C ALA A 81 -11.21 -4.55 -6.81
N LEU A 82 -10.42 -3.79 -7.58
CA LEU A 82 -8.98 -4.01 -7.73
C LEU A 82 -8.22 -3.78 -6.41
N ILE A 83 -8.61 -2.78 -5.62
CA ILE A 83 -7.95 -2.51 -4.34
C ILE A 83 -8.36 -3.51 -3.26
N LEU A 84 -9.61 -3.99 -3.26
CA LEU A 84 -10.02 -5.03 -2.33
C LEU A 84 -9.16 -6.29 -2.46
N THR A 85 -8.85 -6.72 -3.69
CA THR A 85 -7.94 -7.86 -3.91
C THR A 85 -6.49 -7.52 -3.56
N GLY A 86 -6.05 -6.30 -3.92
CA GLY A 86 -4.72 -5.80 -3.57
C GLY A 86 -4.44 -5.81 -2.07
N ILE A 87 -5.41 -5.39 -1.24
CA ILE A 87 -5.28 -5.38 0.23
C ILE A 87 -5.04 -6.79 0.77
N VAL A 88 -5.79 -7.79 0.30
CA VAL A 88 -5.62 -9.19 0.76
C VAL A 88 -4.24 -9.73 0.39
N ILE A 89 -3.75 -9.40 -0.80
CA ILE A 89 -2.41 -9.79 -1.26
C ILE A 89 -1.33 -9.11 -0.41
N ALA A 90 -1.43 -7.80 -0.16
CA ALA A 90 -0.46 -7.05 0.64
C ALA A 90 -0.36 -7.57 2.08
N VAL A 91 -1.50 -7.89 2.72
CA VAL A 91 -1.53 -8.50 4.06
C VAL A 91 -0.88 -9.88 4.04
N SER A 92 -1.13 -10.68 3.01
CA SER A 92 -0.56 -12.03 2.86
C SER A 92 0.96 -11.99 2.67
N ILE A 93 1.47 -11.07 1.84
CA ILE A 93 2.91 -10.85 1.65
C ILE A 93 3.56 -10.37 2.95
N THR A 94 2.90 -9.46 3.68
CA THR A 94 3.39 -8.98 4.97
C THR A 94 3.48 -10.10 6.01
N ALA A 95 2.45 -10.94 6.12
CA ALA A 95 2.45 -12.10 7.00
C ALA A 95 3.57 -13.09 6.66
N PHE A 96 3.74 -13.39 5.36
CA PHE A 96 4.82 -14.25 4.87
C PHE A 96 6.20 -13.66 5.18
N ALA A 97 6.41 -12.38 4.89
CA ALA A 97 7.67 -11.69 5.12
C ALA A 97 8.02 -11.65 6.62
N LEU A 98 7.04 -11.40 7.51
CA LEU A 98 7.25 -11.49 8.96
C LEU A 98 7.62 -12.91 9.40
N GLY A 99 6.95 -13.94 8.86
CA GLY A 99 7.32 -15.33 9.11
C GLY A 99 8.76 -15.64 8.70
N LEU A 100 9.21 -15.11 7.56
CA LEU A 100 10.60 -15.23 7.10
C LEU A 100 11.57 -14.48 8.02
N ILE A 101 11.24 -13.26 8.46
CA ILE A 101 12.07 -12.49 9.39
C ILE A 101 12.25 -13.25 10.72
N ILE A 102 11.18 -13.84 11.26
CA ILE A 102 11.28 -14.66 12.48
C ILE A 102 12.26 -15.81 12.27
N LYS A 103 12.19 -16.50 11.12
CA LYS A 103 13.13 -17.59 10.80
C LYS A 103 14.57 -17.09 10.63
N LEU A 104 14.78 -15.96 9.97
CA LEU A 104 16.10 -15.34 9.82
C LEU A 104 16.70 -14.94 11.16
N TYR A 105 15.90 -14.32 12.03
CA TYR A 105 16.32 -13.95 13.38
C TYR A 105 16.74 -15.16 14.20
N ARG A 106 16.00 -16.28 14.12
CA ARG A 106 16.38 -17.53 14.81
C ARG A 106 17.68 -18.14 14.31
N PHE A 107 18.08 -17.89 13.06
CA PHE A 107 19.29 -18.46 12.46
C PHE A 107 20.51 -17.55 12.63
N TYR A 108 20.37 -16.25 12.39
CA TYR A 108 21.46 -15.27 12.40
C TYR A 108 21.55 -14.46 13.70
N GLY A 109 20.51 -14.44 14.52
CA GLY A 109 20.47 -13.66 15.78
C GLY A 109 20.30 -12.15 15.61
N THR A 110 20.17 -11.66 14.38
CA THR A 110 20.04 -10.23 14.05
C THR A 110 18.86 -9.97 13.12
N LEU A 111 18.34 -8.73 13.16
CA LEU A 111 17.30 -8.22 12.27
C LEU A 111 17.86 -7.25 11.22
N ASP A 112 19.18 -7.06 11.21
CA ASP A 112 19.86 -6.17 10.29
C ASP A 112 20.18 -6.90 8.97
N ALA A 113 19.70 -6.34 7.85
CA ALA A 113 19.87 -6.96 6.54
C ALA A 113 21.35 -6.99 6.08
N ASP A 114 22.12 -5.97 6.42
CA ASP A 114 23.51 -5.83 5.98
C ASP A 114 24.40 -6.81 6.77
N GLU A 115 24.10 -6.98 8.06
CA GLU A 115 24.76 -7.97 8.91
C GLU A 115 24.47 -9.41 8.44
N ILE A 116 23.21 -9.73 8.11
CA ILE A 116 22.85 -11.04 7.54
C ILE A 116 23.59 -11.30 6.23
N ALA A 117 23.71 -10.28 5.36
CA ALA A 117 24.44 -10.40 4.10
C ALA A 117 25.93 -10.69 4.33
N ALA A 118 26.56 -10.00 5.29
CA ALA A 118 27.96 -10.20 5.65
C ALA A 118 28.23 -11.58 6.28
N LEU A 119 27.33 -12.09 7.12
CA LEU A 119 27.44 -13.42 7.71
C LEU A 119 27.32 -14.52 6.64
N ARG A 120 26.41 -14.34 5.68
CA ARG A 120 26.25 -15.26 4.55
C ARG A 120 27.50 -15.31 3.67
N SER A 121 28.12 -14.18 3.36
CA SER A 121 29.32 -14.15 2.51
C SER A 121 30.56 -14.77 3.15
N ARG A 122 30.60 -14.90 4.48
CA ARG A 122 31.69 -15.58 5.21
C ARG A 122 31.50 -17.10 5.30
N ALA A 123 30.28 -17.58 5.07
CA ALA A 123 29.92 -19.00 5.13
C ALA A 123 29.93 -19.69 3.75
N ALA A 124 30.16 -18.92 2.67
CA ALA A 124 30.30 -19.39 1.29
C ALA A 124 31.77 -19.34 0.86
#